data_AF-A0A2E3CX76-F1
#
_entry.id   AF-A0A2E3CX76-F1
#
_cell.length_a   1.000
_cell.length_b   1.000
_cell.length_c   1.000
_cell.angle_alpha   90.00
_cell.angle_beta   90.00
_cell.angle_gamma   90.00
#
_symmetry.space_group_name_H-M   'P 1'
#
loop_
_entity.id
_entity.type
_entity.pdbx_description
1 polymer ?
#
loop_
_entity_poly.entity_id
_entity_poly.type
_entity_poly.pdbx_seq_one_letter_code
_entity_poly.pdbx_strand_id
1 'polypeptide(L)' 'MKPTDLVKGRKYRIKGTLGDAVVGKFIERIDRSKSFFIVDEYKGLDRPDDDGKVQMSDYVIARNVEEIKEY' A
#
# COMPACT_ATOMS: atom_id res chain seq x y z
N MET A 1 -8.65 -8.14 0.83
CA MET A 1 -8.79 -7.92 -0.64
C MET A 1 -7.85 -8.87 -1.39
N LYS A 2 -8.09 -9.29 -2.65
CA LYS A 2 -7.03 -10.05 -3.36
C LYS A 2 -6.01 -9.08 -3.97
N PRO A 3 -4.72 -9.41 -3.99
CA PRO A 3 -3.68 -8.58 -4.62
C PRO A 3 -3.91 -8.38 -6.13
N THR A 4 -4.56 -9.35 -6.78
CA THR A 4 -4.94 -9.28 -8.19
C THR A 4 -6.04 -8.26 -8.47
N ASP A 5 -6.81 -7.86 -7.46
CA ASP A 5 -7.86 -6.84 -7.60
C ASP A 5 -7.31 -5.42 -7.48
N LEU A 6 -6.02 -5.25 -7.18
CA LEU A 6 -5.38 -3.94 -7.07
C LEU A 6 -5.29 -3.27 -8.43
N VAL A 7 -5.96 -2.13 -8.54
CA VAL A 7 -5.94 -1.27 -9.74
C VAL A 7 -4.82 -0.23 -9.63
N LYS A 8 -3.92 -0.21 -10.62
CA LYS A 8 -2.84 0.77 -10.72
C LYS A 8 -3.39 2.20 -10.63
N GLY A 9 -2.81 3.00 -9.75
CA GLY A 9 -3.19 4.38 -9.54
C GLY A 9 -4.32 4.61 -8.52
N ARG A 10 -5.01 3.56 -8.05
CA ARG A 10 -6.00 3.70 -6.96
C ARG A 10 -5.35 3.81 -5.60
N LYS A 11 -6.02 4.53 -4.70
CA LYS A 11 -5.67 4.64 -3.28
C LYS A 11 -6.34 3.52 -2.48
N TYR A 12 -5.60 2.97 -1.54
CA TYR A 12 -6.01 1.91 -0.64
C TYR A 12 -5.59 2.28 0.79
N ARG A 13 -6.36 1.80 1.77
CA ARG A 13 -6.01 1.92 3.17
C ARG A 13 -5.17 0.71 3.56
N ILE A 14 -4.01 0.97 4.15
CA ILE A 14 -3.03 -0.03 4.58
C ILE A 14 -2.96 0.00 6.10
N LYS A 15 -3.50 -1.03 6.76
CA LYS A 15 -3.45 -1.20 8.20
C LYS A 15 -2.08 -1.73 8.65
N GLY A 16 -1.38 -0.97 9.47
CA GLY A 16 -0.15 -1.38 10.15
C GLY A 16 -0.42 -2.32 11.32
N THR A 17 0.63 -2.99 11.79
CA THR A 17 0.56 -3.98 12.88
C THR A 17 0.20 -3.36 14.23
N LEU A 18 0.51 -2.07 14.41
CA LEU A 18 0.30 -1.33 15.67
C LEU A 18 -1.06 -0.60 15.72
N GLY A 19 -1.97 -0.86 14.78
CA GLY A 19 -3.27 -0.20 14.69
C GLY A 19 -3.25 1.14 13.95
N ASP A 20 -2.08 1.61 13.53
CA ASP A 20 -1.95 2.74 12.61
C ASP A 20 -2.46 2.34 11.21
N ALA A 21 -3.00 3.28 10.44
CA ALA A 21 -3.43 3.01 9.08
C ALA A 21 -3.01 4.16 8.16
N VAL A 22 -2.25 3.82 7.14
CA VAL A 22 -1.76 4.77 6.14
C VAL A 22 -2.53 4.62 4.84
N VAL A 23 -2.64 5.70 4.09
CA VAL A 23 -3.20 5.65 2.73
C VAL A 23 -2.05 5.48 1.74
N GLY A 24 -2.16 4.46 0.90
CA GLY A 24 -1.19 4.17 -0.15
C GLY A 24 -1.82 4.03 -1.52
N LYS A 25 -1.18 4.58 -2.53
CA LYS A 25 -1.51 4.44 -3.95
C LYS A 25 -0.80 3.22 -4.51
N PHE A 26 -1.56 2.27 -5.05
CA PHE A 26 -0.95 1.12 -5.72
C PHE A 26 -0.31 1.56 -7.04
N ILE A 27 0.94 1.16 -7.27
CA ILE A 27 1.69 1.55 -8.47
C ILE A 27 1.75 0.39 -9.45
N GLU A 28 2.30 -0.74 -9.03
CA GLU A 28 2.43 -1.89 -9.91
C GLU A 28 2.79 -3.14 -9.12
N ARG A 29 2.55 -4.28 -9.79
CA ARG A 29 2.96 -5.59 -9.31
C ARG A 29 4.25 -5.96 -10.03
N ILE A 30 5.34 -6.11 -9.29
CA ILE A 30 6.64 -6.50 -9.84
C ILE A 30 6.61 -7.99 -10.21
N ASP A 31 5.98 -8.78 -9.34
CA ASP A 31 6.07 -10.23 -9.37
C ASP A 31 4.81 -10.91 -8.84
N ARG A 32 4.66 -12.21 -9.08
CA ARG A 32 3.49 -12.99 -8.62
C ARG A 32 3.30 -13.02 -7.10
N SER A 33 4.24 -12.47 -6.33
CA SER A 33 4.22 -12.46 -4.86
C SER A 33 4.43 -11.07 -4.24
N LYS A 34 4.70 -10.03 -5.04
CA LYS A 34 5.17 -8.71 -4.55
C LYS A 34 4.56 -7.55 -5.34
N SER A 35 4.03 -6.58 -4.61
CA SER A 35 3.38 -5.37 -5.12
C SER A 35 3.99 -4.11 -4.50
N PHE A 36 4.00 -3.01 -5.25
CA PHE A 36 4.45 -1.70 -4.80
C PHE A 36 3.28 -0.76 -4.52
N PHE A 37 3.38 -0.07 -3.39
CA PHE A 37 2.52 1.03 -3.00
C PHE A 37 3.37 2.28 -2.76
N ILE A 38 2.84 3.45 -3.09
CA ILE A 38 3.38 4.74 -2.65
C ILE A 38 2.47 5.25 -1.55
N VAL A 39 2.98 5.41 -0.34
CA VAL A 39 2.21 5.94 0.80
C VAL A 39 2.25 7.47 0.81
N ASP A 40 1.08 8.10 1.01
CA ASP A 40 0.92 9.58 1.02
C ASP A 40 1.53 10.18 2.30
N GLU A 41 1.40 9.49 3.44
CA GLU A 41 1.98 9.88 4.72
C GLU A 41 2.62 8.66 5.38
N TYR A 42 3.95 8.56 5.33
CA TYR A 42 4.70 7.79 6.31
C TYR A 42 5.42 8.79 7.21
N LYS A 43 5.01 8.86 8.48
CA LYS A 43 5.64 9.73 9.51
C LYS A 43 7.15 9.46 9.75
N GLY A 44 7.74 8.51 9.03
CA GLY A 44 9.16 8.14 9.09
C GLY A 44 9.94 8.39 7.80
N LEU A 45 9.41 9.19 6.85
CA LEU A 45 10.20 9.72 5.73
C LEU A 45 11.21 10.74 6.27
N ASP A 46 12.26 10.23 6.91
CA ASP A 46 13.34 10.99 7.54
C ASP A 46 14.25 11.67 6.50
N ARG A 47 13.99 11.48 5.20
CA ARG A 47 14.83 12.00 4.11
C ARG A 47 14.00 12.49 2.92
N PRO A 48 14.40 13.61 2.29
CA PRO A 48 13.76 14.14 1.08
C PRO A 48 13.88 13.24 -0.16
N ASP A 49 14.63 12.14 -0.06
CA ASP A 49 14.94 11.19 -1.15
C ASP A 49 14.09 9.92 -1.13
N ASP A 50 13.26 9.73 -0.09
CA ASP A 50 12.48 8.52 0.06
C ASP A 50 11.11 8.72 -0.61
N ASP A 51 10.92 8.12 -1.79
CA ASP A 51 9.69 8.23 -2.61
C ASP A 51 8.41 7.67 -1.92
N GLY A 52 8.49 7.26 -0.64
CA GLY A 52 7.38 6.61 0.06
C GLY A 52 6.98 5.27 -0.55
N LYS A 53 7.90 4.60 -1.27
CA LYS A 53 7.66 3.32 -1.93
C LYS A 53 7.73 2.17 -0.92
N VAL A 54 6.59 1.59 -0.61
CA VAL A 54 6.48 0.41 0.26
C VAL A 54 6.24 -0.82 -0.59
N GLN A 55 7.12 -1.81 -0.45
CA GLN A 55 6.91 -3.13 -1.03
C GLN A 55 6.06 -3.99 -0.09
N MET A 56 5.01 -4.61 -0.62
CA MET A 56 4.14 -5.49 0.13
C MET A 56 3.98 -6.85 -0.55
N SER A 57 3.97 -7.90 0.26
CA SER A 57 3.63 -9.25 -0.20
C SER A 57 2.12 -9.43 -0.30
N ASP A 58 1.70 -10.36 -1.15
CA ASP A 58 0.29 -10.72 -1.33
C ASP A 58 -0.44 -11.05 -0.01
N TYR A 59 0.25 -11.73 0.91
CA TYR A 59 -0.29 -12.04 2.23
C TYR A 59 -0.61 -10.79 3.06
N VAL A 60 0.30 -9.80 3.03
CA VAL A 60 0.11 -8.52 3.74
C VAL A 60 -1.07 -7.78 3.11
N ILE A 61 -1.12 -7.72 1.78
CA ILE A 61 -2.21 -7.08 1.05
C ILE A 61 -3.55 -7.73 1.39
N ALA A 62 -3.59 -9.06 1.44
CA ALA A 62 -4.82 -9.78 1.70
C ALA A 62 -5.41 -9.49 3.08
N ARG A 63 -4.55 -9.31 4.09
CA ARG A 63 -4.97 -9.13 5.49
C ARG A 63 -5.09 -7.66 5.92
N ASN A 64 -4.26 -6.80 5.34
CA ASN A 64 -4.05 -5.45 5.85
C ASN A 64 -4.45 -4.35 4.86
N VAL A 65 -4.75 -4.67 3.60
CA VAL A 65 -5.12 -3.67 2.58
C VAL A 65 -6.62 -3.74 2.29
N GLU A 66 -7.25 -2.57 2.37
CA GLU A 66 -8.67 -2.36 2.12
C GLU A 66 -8.86 -1.28 1.05
N GLU A 67 -9.86 -1.47 0.19
CA GLU A 67 -10.28 -0.44 -0.77
C GLU A 67 -10.96 0.71 -0.03
N ILE A 68 -10.53 1.94 -0.32
CA ILE A 68 -11.21 3.14 0.16
C ILE A 68 -12.40 3.36 -0.76
N LYS A 69 -13.61 3.10 -0.25
CA LYS A 69 -14.83 3.52 -0.92
C LYS A 69 -15.03 5.00 -0.63
N GLU A 70 -14.63 5.87 -1.56
CA GLU A 70 -15.12 7.25 -1.56
C GLU A 70 -16.62 7.20 -1.88
N TYR A 71 -17.43 7.72 -0.95
CA TYR A 71 -18.89 7.82 -1.06
C TYR A 71 -19.28 9.20 -1.60
#